data_AF-A6FFZ5-F1
#
_entry.id   AF-A6FFZ5-F1
#
_cell.length_a   1.000
_cell.length_b   1.000
_cell.length_c   1.000
_cell.angle_alpha   90.00
_cell.angle_beta   90.00
_cell.angle_gamma   90.00
#
_symmetry.space_group_name_H-M   'P 1'
#
loop_
_entity.id
_entity.type
_entity.pdbx_description
1 polymer ?
#
loop_
_entity_poly.entity_id
_entity_poly.type
_entity_poly.pdbx_seq_one_letter_code
_entity_poly.pdbx_strand_id
1 'polypeptide(L)'
;MDDLEVFSKKLSNVAFEITLYSQLYGTNESVTKLNNFNPLVFGVFQKNMYVSICLELAKLLDKAGEKSNKNLSIDRLVIHMNLSDDNEIKKLIYTAIALYKSSIKKFRNEVIAHNDYGMAMKRKILPSNGNIDDLEELCNLIYGVYSAIRFKTGKDSVQVSRRVSTVLPRELDGYSFLRKLEENV
;
A
#
# COMPACT_ATOMS: atom_id res chain seq x y z
N MET A 1 10.95 -16.25 -13.90
CA MET A 1 9.98 -15.14 -13.93
C MET A 1 10.81 -13.86 -13.96
N ASP A 2 10.51 -12.94 -14.87
CA ASP A 2 11.24 -11.65 -15.03
C ASP A 2 11.09 -10.80 -13.76
N ASP A 3 12.14 -10.08 -13.35
CA ASP A 3 12.13 -9.21 -12.16
C ASP A 3 10.99 -8.17 -12.27
N LEU A 4 10.68 -7.69 -13.48
CA LEU A 4 9.54 -6.79 -13.74
C LEU A 4 8.18 -7.45 -13.50
N GLU A 5 8.05 -8.74 -13.81
CA GLU A 5 6.81 -9.50 -13.62
C GLU A 5 6.57 -9.75 -12.12
N VAL A 6 7.62 -10.15 -11.40
CA VAL A 6 7.56 -10.35 -9.95
C VAL A 6 7.23 -9.04 -9.24
N PHE A 7 7.80 -7.91 -9.69
CA PHE A 7 7.52 -6.59 -9.14
C PHE A 7 6.07 -6.20 -9.40
N SER A 8 5.56 -6.42 -10.62
CA SER A 8 4.17 -6.18 -10.98
C SER A 8 3.20 -6.93 -10.08
N LYS A 9 3.50 -8.21 -9.79
CA LYS A 9 2.68 -9.03 -8.90
C LYS A 9 2.66 -8.48 -7.48
N LYS A 10 3.83 -8.11 -6.94
CA LYS A 10 3.92 -7.47 -5.60
C LYS A 10 3.13 -6.17 -5.55
N LEU A 11 3.33 -5.29 -6.53
CA LEU A 11 2.62 -4.01 -6.60
C LEU A 11 1.10 -4.19 -6.75
N SER A 12 0.66 -5.16 -7.55
CA SER A 12 -0.76 -5.50 -7.70
C SER A 12 -1.37 -6.04 -6.41
N ASN A 13 -0.63 -6.86 -5.66
CA ASN A 13 -1.08 -7.35 -4.35
C ASN A 13 -1.25 -6.20 -3.34
N VAL A 14 -0.30 -5.27 -3.29
CA VAL A 14 -0.41 -4.10 -2.40
C VAL A 14 -1.59 -3.20 -2.79
N ALA A 15 -1.81 -2.98 -4.10
CA ALA A 15 -2.95 -2.23 -4.58
C ALA A 15 -4.30 -2.89 -4.22
N PHE A 16 -4.35 -4.22 -4.27
CA PHE A 16 -5.49 -5.00 -3.77
C PHE A 16 -5.72 -4.78 -2.27
N GLU A 17 -4.66 -4.87 -1.45
CA GLU A 17 -4.76 -4.65 0.00
C GLU A 17 -5.22 -3.23 0.34
N ILE A 18 -4.70 -2.21 -0.36
CA ILE A 18 -5.15 -0.83 -0.22
C ILE A 18 -6.63 -0.69 -0.57
N THR A 19 -7.06 -1.27 -1.70
CA THR A 19 -8.46 -1.21 -2.12
C THR A 19 -9.37 -1.86 -1.06
N LEU A 20 -9.02 -3.06 -0.59
CA LEU A 20 -9.80 -3.74 0.44
C LEU A 20 -9.83 -2.95 1.75
N TYR A 21 -8.69 -2.39 2.16
CA TYR A 21 -8.61 -1.52 3.33
C TYR A 21 -9.50 -0.28 3.19
N SER A 22 -9.49 0.36 2.03
CA SER A 22 -10.32 1.53 1.71
C SER A 22 -11.82 1.20 1.79
N GLN A 23 -12.24 0.05 1.25
CA GLN A 23 -13.64 -0.38 1.33
C GLN A 23 -14.10 -0.69 2.76
N LEU A 24 -13.24 -1.35 3.57
CA LEU A 24 -13.57 -1.74 4.94
C LEU A 24 -13.43 -0.61 5.96
N TYR A 25 -12.46 0.28 5.77
CA TYR A 25 -12.01 1.22 6.80
C TYR A 25 -11.81 2.65 6.28
N GLY A 26 -12.19 2.96 5.04
CA GLY A 26 -12.07 4.29 4.43
C GLY A 26 -13.31 5.16 4.54
N THR A 27 -14.37 4.67 5.18
CA THR A 27 -15.55 5.49 5.49
C THR A 27 -16.00 5.29 6.93
N ASN A 28 -16.55 6.34 7.52
CA ASN A 28 -17.19 6.27 8.84
C ASN A 28 -18.31 5.21 8.88
N GLU A 29 -19.05 5.05 7.79
CA GLU A 29 -20.12 4.07 7.69
C GLU A 29 -19.57 2.64 7.81
N SER A 30 -18.59 2.27 6.97
CA SER A 30 -17.95 0.96 7.03
C SER A 30 -17.37 0.67 8.42
N VAL A 31 -16.64 1.64 8.99
CA VAL A 31 -16.04 1.51 10.33
C VAL A 31 -17.10 1.31 11.41
N THR A 32 -18.25 2.01 11.31
CA THR A 32 -19.36 1.85 12.26
C THR A 32 -19.96 0.45 12.18
N LYS A 33 -20.20 -0.07 10.97
CA LYS A 33 -20.72 -1.44 10.78
C LYS A 33 -19.81 -2.49 11.42
N LEU A 34 -18.50 -2.39 11.18
CA LEU A 34 -17.52 -3.29 11.77
C LEU A 34 -17.47 -3.17 13.30
N ASN A 35 -17.44 -1.95 13.82
CA ASN A 35 -17.35 -1.72 15.27
C ASN A 35 -18.63 -2.08 16.02
N ASN A 36 -19.79 -2.04 15.39
CA ASN A 36 -21.04 -2.52 15.98
C ASN A 36 -21.03 -4.05 16.14
N PHE A 37 -20.41 -4.78 15.20
CA PHE A 37 -20.27 -6.22 15.30
C PHE A 37 -19.25 -6.63 16.38
N ASN A 38 -18.00 -6.16 16.25
CA ASN A 38 -16.95 -6.45 17.24
C ASN A 38 -15.79 -5.45 17.13
N PRO A 39 -15.75 -4.40 17.98
CA PRO A 39 -14.76 -3.34 17.85
C PRO A 39 -13.34 -3.81 18.20
N LEU A 40 -13.20 -4.83 19.07
CA LEU A 40 -11.90 -5.37 19.45
C LEU A 40 -11.25 -6.12 18.27
N VAL A 41 -12.01 -7.00 17.62
CA VAL A 41 -11.52 -7.81 16.49
C VAL A 41 -11.20 -6.91 15.29
N PHE A 42 -12.14 -6.05 14.89
CA PHE A 42 -11.96 -5.23 13.69
C PHE A 42 -10.95 -4.10 13.89
N GLY A 43 -10.76 -3.60 15.12
CA GLY A 43 -9.65 -2.69 15.42
C GLY A 43 -8.27 -3.33 15.26
N VAL A 44 -8.13 -4.62 15.60
CA VAL A 44 -6.89 -5.38 15.37
C VAL A 44 -6.65 -5.58 13.87
N PHE A 45 -7.69 -5.93 13.10
CA PHE A 45 -7.57 -6.09 11.65
C PHE A 45 -7.23 -4.78 10.95
N GLN A 46 -7.93 -3.69 11.24
CA GLN A 46 -7.65 -2.36 10.68
C GLN A 46 -6.17 -2.01 10.85
N LYS A 47 -5.67 -2.12 12.08
CA LYS A 47 -4.28 -1.83 12.38
C LYS A 47 -3.30 -2.72 11.61
N ASN A 48 -3.50 -4.03 11.64
CA ASN A 48 -2.57 -4.97 11.02
C ASN A 48 -2.55 -4.84 9.49
N MET A 49 -3.71 -4.60 8.86
CA MET A 49 -3.79 -4.32 7.42
C MET A 49 -3.02 -3.05 7.08
N TYR A 50 -3.24 -1.96 7.82
CA TYR A 50 -2.54 -0.70 7.58
C TYR A 50 -1.01 -0.86 7.71
N VAL A 51 -0.55 -1.52 8.78
CA VAL A 51 0.89 -1.78 9.00
C VAL A 51 1.46 -2.66 7.88
N SER A 52 0.73 -3.71 7.47
CA SER A 52 1.13 -4.58 6.35
C SER A 52 1.35 -3.78 5.07
N ILE A 53 0.36 -2.97 4.68
CA ILE A 53 0.42 -2.11 3.48
C ILE A 53 1.65 -1.18 3.55
N CYS A 54 1.86 -0.51 4.68
CA CYS A 54 3.01 0.38 4.87
C CYS A 54 4.35 -0.35 4.70
N LEU A 55 4.45 -1.56 5.24
CA LEU A 55 5.67 -2.38 5.16
C LEU A 55 5.92 -2.85 3.72
N GLU A 56 4.89 -3.27 3.00
CA GLU A 56 5.05 -3.68 1.60
C GLU A 56 5.42 -2.49 0.70
N LEU A 57 4.78 -1.33 0.85
CA LEU A 57 5.17 -0.11 0.13
C LEU A 57 6.61 0.30 0.46
N ALA A 58 7.03 0.21 1.72
CA ALA A 58 8.41 0.49 2.12
C ALA A 58 9.41 -0.45 1.42
N LYS A 59 9.13 -1.76 1.38
CA LYS A 59 9.99 -2.75 0.70
C LYS A 59 10.18 -2.45 -0.80
N LEU A 60 9.16 -1.89 -1.46
CA LEU A 60 9.25 -1.50 -2.88
C LEU A 60 10.14 -0.26 -3.08
N LEU A 61 10.26 0.60 -2.07
CA LEU A 61 11.05 1.84 -2.09
C LEU A 61 12.45 1.72 -1.48
N ASP A 62 12.71 0.66 -0.71
CA ASP A 62 14.01 0.44 -0.08
C ASP A 62 15.11 0.33 -1.13
N LYS A 63 16.30 0.83 -0.78
CA LYS A 63 17.50 0.64 -1.62
C LYS A 63 17.77 -0.85 -1.83
N ALA A 64 18.36 -1.21 -2.96
CA ALA A 64 18.82 -2.57 -3.18
C ALA A 64 19.82 -2.94 -2.07
N GLY A 65 19.48 -3.95 -1.26
CA GLY A 65 20.38 -4.43 -0.21
C GLY A 65 21.66 -5.01 -0.80
N GLU A 66 22.80 -4.76 -0.15
CA GLU A 66 24.11 -5.26 -0.57
C GLU A 66 24.32 -6.76 -0.28
N LYS A 67 23.48 -7.37 0.59
CA LYS A 67 23.61 -8.78 1.01
C LYS A 67 22.73 -9.74 0.20
N SER A 68 23.09 -11.03 0.25
CA SER A 68 22.64 -12.17 -0.58
C SER A 68 21.13 -12.35 -0.82
N ASN A 69 20.26 -11.65 -0.10
CA ASN A 69 18.81 -11.67 -0.31
C ASN A 69 18.35 -10.29 -0.80
N LYS A 70 18.50 -10.04 -2.11
CA LYS A 70 18.17 -8.76 -2.72
C LYS A 70 16.65 -8.57 -2.75
N ASN A 71 16.12 -7.68 -1.91
CA ASN A 71 14.74 -7.24 -2.03
C ASN A 71 14.46 -6.75 -3.46
N LEU A 72 13.30 -7.12 -3.99
CA LEU A 72 12.85 -6.65 -5.29
C LEU A 72 12.23 -5.25 -5.09
N SER A 73 13.07 -4.23 -5.21
CA SER A 73 12.70 -2.81 -5.07
C SER A 73 12.84 -2.05 -6.39
N ILE A 74 12.29 -0.85 -6.44
CA ILE A 74 12.44 0.06 -7.57
C ILE A 74 13.91 0.34 -7.87
N ASP A 75 14.72 0.60 -6.83
CA ASP A 75 16.14 0.87 -6.97
C ASP A 75 16.88 -0.28 -7.68
N ARG A 76 16.56 -1.53 -7.32
CA ARG A 76 17.10 -2.71 -8.00
C ARG A 76 16.68 -2.78 -9.47
N LEU A 77 15.41 -2.50 -9.78
CA LEU A 77 14.93 -2.49 -11.17
C LEU A 77 15.66 -1.44 -12.00
N VAL A 78 15.82 -0.23 -11.47
CA VAL A 78 16.51 0.87 -12.14
C VAL A 78 17.96 0.53 -12.44
N ILE A 79 18.68 -0.06 -11.47
CA ILE A 79 20.06 -0.50 -11.65
C ILE A 79 20.14 -1.61 -12.71
N HIS A 80 19.31 -2.64 -12.61
CA HIS A 80 19.33 -3.78 -13.54
C HIS A 80 18.99 -3.36 -14.97
N MET A 81 18.10 -2.39 -15.15
CA MET A 81 17.67 -1.91 -16.46
C MET A 81 18.55 -0.78 -17.02
N ASN A 82 19.65 -0.42 -16.34
CA ASN A 82 20.55 0.69 -16.73
C ASN A 82 19.82 2.05 -16.86
N LEU A 83 18.86 2.31 -15.97
CA LEU A 83 18.07 3.56 -15.95
C LEU A 83 18.49 4.52 -14.82
N SER A 84 19.63 4.25 -14.18
CA SER A 84 20.13 5.03 -13.04
C SER A 84 20.36 6.50 -13.34
N ASP A 85 20.47 6.90 -14.61
CA ASP A 85 20.64 8.29 -15.04
C ASP A 85 19.41 8.93 -15.69
N ASP A 86 18.28 8.21 -15.74
CA ASP A 86 17.04 8.74 -16.30
C ASP A 86 16.40 9.76 -15.34
N ASN A 87 16.28 11.02 -15.79
CA ASN A 87 15.77 12.13 -14.99
C ASN A 87 14.29 12.00 -14.63
N GLU A 88 13.48 11.40 -15.50
CA GLU A 88 12.05 11.20 -15.27
C GLU A 88 11.85 10.18 -14.15
N ILE A 89 12.54 9.04 -14.23
CA ILE A 89 12.52 7.99 -13.22
C ILE A 89 13.05 8.52 -11.87
N LYS A 90 14.17 9.25 -11.87
CA LYS A 90 14.71 9.89 -10.65
C LYS A 90 13.67 10.79 -9.98
N LYS A 91 12.97 11.63 -10.76
CA LYS A 91 11.96 12.55 -10.25
C LYS A 91 10.77 11.80 -9.64
N LEU A 92 10.26 10.78 -10.32
CA LEU A 92 9.15 9.97 -9.82
C LEU A 92 9.52 9.24 -8.51
N ILE A 93 10.71 8.65 -8.45
CA ILE A 93 11.25 8.01 -7.24
C ILE A 93 11.39 9.01 -6.10
N TYR A 94 11.93 10.19 -6.38
CA TYR A 94 12.07 11.25 -5.37
C TYR A 94 10.72 11.65 -4.78
N THR A 95 9.70 11.86 -5.62
CA THR A 95 8.34 12.18 -5.18
C THR A 95 7.74 11.07 -4.31
N ALA A 96 7.88 9.80 -4.73
CA ALA A 96 7.40 8.65 -3.95
C ALA A 96 8.09 8.56 -2.58
N ILE A 97 9.41 8.71 -2.52
CA ILE A 97 10.17 8.69 -1.27
C ILE A 97 9.80 9.87 -0.36
N ALA A 98 9.56 11.05 -0.93
CA ALA A 98 9.15 12.23 -0.18
C ALA A 98 7.80 12.01 0.52
N LEU A 99 6.79 11.53 -0.22
CA LEU A 99 5.47 11.20 0.33
C LEU A 99 5.56 10.11 1.41
N TYR A 100 6.31 9.04 1.15
CA TYR A 100 6.53 7.99 2.15
C TYR A 100 7.12 8.53 3.45
N LYS A 101 8.09 9.45 3.37
CA LYS A 101 8.76 10.03 4.55
C LYS A 101 7.87 11.02 5.32
N SER A 102 7.13 11.87 4.63
CA SER A 102 6.32 12.93 5.26
C SER A 102 5.08 12.39 5.98
N SER A 103 4.52 11.31 5.45
CA SER A 103 3.20 10.82 5.85
C SER A 103 3.26 9.40 6.41
N ILE A 104 3.59 8.43 5.56
CA ILE A 104 3.38 7.00 5.86
C ILE A 104 4.36 6.52 6.93
N LYS A 105 5.63 6.90 6.85
CA LYS A 105 6.63 6.56 7.86
C LYS A 105 6.27 7.15 9.22
N LYS A 106 5.76 8.38 9.25
CA LYS A 106 5.35 9.07 10.47
C LYS A 106 4.17 8.34 11.12
N PHE A 107 3.12 8.10 10.34
CA PHE A 107 1.93 7.40 10.84
C PHE A 107 2.26 5.96 11.27
N ARG A 108 3.11 5.24 10.54
CA ARG A 108 3.59 3.91 10.96
C ARG A 108 4.30 3.97 12.31
N ASN A 109 5.20 4.95 12.50
CA ASN A 109 5.91 5.12 13.77
C ASN A 109 4.96 5.48 14.91
N GLU A 110 3.93 6.30 14.66
CA GLU A 110 2.88 6.60 15.64
C GLU A 110 2.09 5.33 16.01
N VAL A 111 1.61 4.57 15.01
CA VAL A 111 0.88 3.31 15.22
C VAL A 111 1.72 2.26 15.97
N ILE A 112 3.03 2.20 15.73
CA ILE A 112 3.95 1.30 16.43
C ILE A 112 4.19 1.79 17.87
N ALA A 113 4.55 3.06 18.06
CA ALA A 113 4.82 3.64 19.38
C ALA A 113 3.59 3.58 20.30
N HIS A 114 2.38 3.71 19.74
CA HIS A 114 1.14 3.54 20.50
C HIS A 114 0.87 2.09 20.92
N ASN A 115 1.54 1.08 20.37
CA ASN A 115 1.43 -0.29 20.87
C ASN A 115 2.23 -0.53 22.13
N ASP A 116 3.39 0.10 22.22
CA ASP A 116 4.22 0.05 23.41
C ASP A 116 3.50 0.74 24.58
N TYR A 117 2.74 1.81 24.30
CA TYR A 117 1.93 2.53 25.28
C TYR A 117 0.54 1.90 25.55
N GLY A 118 -0.10 1.34 24.52
CA GLY A 118 -1.47 0.82 24.54
C GLY A 118 -1.64 -0.56 25.18
N MET A 119 -0.55 -1.25 25.52
CA MET A 119 -0.61 -2.40 26.44
C MET A 119 -1.07 -2.01 27.85
N ALA A 120 -1.05 -0.71 28.21
CA ALA A 120 -1.39 -0.25 29.55
C ALA A 120 -2.87 0.18 29.74
N MET A 121 -3.54 0.85 28.80
CA MET A 121 -4.96 1.24 28.95
C MET A 121 -5.60 1.66 27.62
N LYS A 122 -6.86 1.23 27.39
CA LYS A 122 -7.83 1.71 26.38
C LYS A 122 -7.27 1.92 24.96
N ARG A 123 -7.29 0.87 24.14
CA ARG A 123 -6.96 0.93 22.70
C ARG A 123 -7.84 1.99 22.01
N LYS A 124 -7.22 3.10 21.60
CA LYS A 124 -7.87 4.12 20.76
C LYS A 124 -8.08 3.52 19.38
N ILE A 125 -9.33 3.52 18.90
CA ILE A 125 -9.69 3.10 17.54
C ILE A 125 -8.94 4.02 16.56
N LEU A 126 -8.30 3.45 15.53
CA LEU A 126 -7.63 4.25 14.50
C LEU A 126 -8.66 5.15 13.80
N PRO A 127 -8.32 6.41 13.49
CA PRO A 127 -9.24 7.30 12.79
C PRO A 127 -9.72 6.67 11.49
N SER A 128 -10.99 6.89 11.19
CA SER A 128 -11.80 6.20 10.19
C SER A 128 -11.45 6.44 8.73
N ASN A 129 -10.36 7.15 8.42
CA ASN A 129 -9.83 7.31 7.07
C ASN A 129 -8.33 7.00 6.96
N GLY A 130 -7.70 6.50 8.03
CA GLY A 130 -6.25 6.25 8.09
C GLY A 130 -5.47 7.40 7.45
N ASN A 131 -4.35 7.11 6.81
CA ASN A 131 -3.84 8.01 5.78
C ASN A 131 -4.03 7.37 4.40
N ILE A 132 -5.27 6.98 4.09
CA ILE A 132 -5.61 6.14 2.92
C ILE A 132 -5.26 6.84 1.63
N ASP A 133 -5.61 8.12 1.52
CA ASP A 133 -5.30 8.93 0.34
C ASP A 133 -3.79 8.93 0.05
N ASP A 134 -2.95 9.06 1.08
CA ASP A 134 -1.50 9.01 0.91
C ASP A 134 -1.00 7.59 0.57
N LEU A 135 -1.65 6.53 1.05
CA LEU A 135 -1.33 5.15 0.66
C LEU A 135 -1.66 4.89 -0.81
N GLU A 136 -2.84 5.32 -1.25
CA GLU A 136 -3.28 5.25 -2.64
C GLU A 136 -2.35 6.08 -3.54
N GLU A 137 -2.04 7.32 -3.15
CA GLU A 137 -1.15 8.18 -3.92
C GLU A 137 0.27 7.61 -3.98
N LEU A 138 0.81 7.06 -2.88
CA LEU A 138 2.13 6.43 -2.91
C LEU A 138 2.14 5.23 -3.85
N CYS A 139 1.10 4.40 -3.82
CA CYS A 139 1.03 3.25 -4.70
C CYS A 139 0.86 3.66 -6.17
N ASN A 140 0.12 4.74 -6.47
CA ASN A 140 0.04 5.35 -7.81
C ASN A 140 1.42 5.84 -8.29
N LEU A 141 2.19 6.52 -7.43
CA LEU A 141 3.54 6.98 -7.77
C LEU A 141 4.47 5.81 -8.08
N ILE A 142 4.40 4.72 -7.31
CA ILE A 142 5.18 3.49 -7.57
C ILE A 142 4.76 2.85 -8.90
N TYR A 143 3.45 2.81 -9.23
CA TYR A 143 2.99 2.41 -10.56
C TYR A 143 3.51 3.31 -11.67
N GLY A 144 3.57 4.62 -11.43
CA GLY A 144 4.16 5.59 -12.36
C GLY A 144 5.61 5.27 -12.67
N VAL A 145 6.43 4.97 -11.65
CA VAL A 145 7.82 4.53 -11.85
C VAL A 145 7.88 3.22 -12.63
N TYR A 146 7.08 2.22 -12.25
CA TYR A 146 7.05 0.92 -12.92
C TYR A 146 6.68 1.04 -14.40
N SER A 147 5.67 1.84 -14.72
CA SER A 147 5.22 2.12 -16.08
C SER A 147 6.29 2.83 -16.90
N ALA A 148 6.97 3.82 -16.30
CA ALA A 148 8.11 4.49 -16.95
C ALA A 148 9.23 3.48 -17.28
N ILE A 149 9.60 2.60 -16.35
CA ILE A 149 10.62 1.57 -16.59
C ILE A 149 10.21 0.66 -17.75
N ARG A 150 8.96 0.17 -17.80
CA ARG A 150 8.48 -0.69 -18.90
C ARG A 150 8.51 0.01 -20.24
N PHE A 151 8.12 1.27 -20.29
CA PHE A 151 8.18 2.07 -21.52
C PHE A 151 9.62 2.28 -22.00
N LYS A 152 10.53 2.72 -21.12
CA LYS A 152 11.94 2.97 -21.47
C LYS A 152 12.71 1.71 -21.86
N THR A 153 12.29 0.54 -21.34
CA THR A 153 12.87 -0.77 -21.69
C THR A 153 12.21 -1.41 -22.91
N GLY A 154 11.27 -0.72 -23.58
CA GLY A 154 10.57 -1.21 -24.77
C GLY A 154 9.61 -2.37 -24.51
N LYS A 155 9.28 -2.66 -23.25
CA LYS A 155 8.30 -3.70 -22.87
C LYS A 155 6.87 -3.28 -23.21
N ASP A 156 6.60 -1.97 -23.13
CA ASP A 156 5.33 -1.37 -23.52
C ASP A 156 5.58 -0.28 -24.57
N SER A 157 4.68 -0.17 -25.55
CA SER A 157 4.72 0.88 -26.59
C SER A 157 4.20 2.23 -26.12
N VAL A 158 3.51 2.26 -24.98
CA VAL A 158 2.94 3.46 -24.36
C VAL A 158 3.12 3.41 -22.85
N GLN A 159 3.37 4.56 -22.24
CA GLN A 159 3.38 4.70 -20.80
C GLN A 159 1.94 4.80 -20.29
N VAL A 160 1.49 3.79 -19.55
CA VAL A 160 0.12 3.74 -19.00
C VAL A 160 0.12 4.24 -17.56
N SER A 161 -0.76 5.17 -17.24
CA SER A 161 -1.07 5.49 -15.84
C SER A 161 -2.08 4.48 -15.30
N ARG A 162 -1.73 3.76 -14.23
CA ARG A 162 -2.64 2.84 -13.55
C ARG A 162 -3.08 3.45 -12.23
N ARG A 163 -4.39 3.58 -12.03
CA ARG A 163 -4.96 3.88 -10.72
C ARG A 163 -4.92 2.64 -9.83
N VAL A 164 -4.67 2.86 -8.54
CA VAL A 164 -4.66 1.82 -7.50
C VAL A 164 -6.00 1.11 -7.37
N SER A 165 -7.11 1.79 -7.68
CA SER A 165 -8.48 1.25 -7.59
C SER A 165 -8.59 -0.06 -8.38
N THR A 166 -8.42 -1.18 -7.67
CA THR A 166 -8.48 -2.51 -8.26
C THR A 166 -9.92 -2.97 -8.18
N VAL A 167 -10.52 -3.33 -9.31
CA VAL A 167 -11.88 -3.87 -9.30
C VAL A 167 -11.83 -5.25 -8.65
N LEU A 168 -12.32 -5.33 -7.42
CA LEU A 168 -12.44 -6.59 -6.69
C LEU A 168 -13.68 -7.35 -7.18
N PRO A 169 -13.67 -8.69 -7.19
CA PRO A 169 -14.87 -9.46 -7.52
C PRO A 169 -16.01 -9.08 -6.57
N ARG A 170 -17.16 -8.69 -7.14
CA ARG A 170 -18.30 -8.09 -6.42
C ARG A 170 -18.78 -8.87 -5.18
N GLU A 171 -18.60 -10.18 -5.15
CA GLU A 171 -19.05 -11.03 -4.03
C GLU A 171 -17.96 -11.34 -2.99
N LEU A 172 -16.73 -10.86 -3.23
CA LEU A 172 -15.53 -11.09 -2.42
C LEU A 172 -14.85 -9.79 -1.99
N ASP A 173 -15.46 -8.63 -2.25
CA ASP A 173 -14.94 -7.31 -1.91
C ASP A 173 -15.32 -6.87 -0.48
N GLY A 174 -14.74 -5.77 0.00
CA GLY A 174 -15.01 -5.27 1.34
C GLY A 174 -16.46 -4.82 1.54
N TYR A 175 -17.11 -4.29 0.51
CA TYR A 175 -18.51 -3.86 0.61
C TYR A 175 -19.47 -5.04 0.75
N SER A 176 -19.24 -6.11 -0.01
CA SER A 176 -20.02 -7.34 0.09
C SER A 176 -19.80 -8.03 1.43
N PHE A 177 -18.58 -7.98 1.99
CA PHE A 177 -18.32 -8.41 3.36
C PHE A 177 -19.17 -7.63 4.37
N LEU A 178 -19.19 -6.29 4.29
CA LEU A 178 -19.98 -5.44 5.19
C LEU A 178 -21.48 -5.75 5.11
N ARG A 179 -22.02 -5.90 3.89
CA ARG A 179 -23.43 -6.28 3.67
C ARG A 179 -23.74 -7.65 4.29
N LYS A 180 -22.91 -8.66 4.05
CA LYS A 180 -23.08 -10.00 4.63
C LYS A 180 -22.98 -9.98 6.15
N LEU A 181 -22.14 -9.12 6.71
CA LEU A 181 -22.02 -8.94 8.16
C LEU A 181 -23.34 -8.41 8.74
N GLU A 182 -23.96 -7.42 8.10
CA GLU A 182 -25.25 -6.84 8.53
C GLU A 182 -26.41 -7.83 8.43
N GLU A 183 -26.42 -8.72 7.43
CA GLU A 183 -27.45 -9.75 7.27
C GLU A 183 -27.40 -10.85 8.35
N ASN A 184 -26.32 -10.93 9.14
CA ASN A 184 -26.07 -11.99 10.13
C ASN A 184 -25.94 -11.46 11.58
N VAL A 185 -26.37 -10.22 11.84
CA VAL A 185 -26.51 -9.61 13.18
C VAL A 185 -27.97 -9.44 13.53
#